data_AF-A0A0R1NVN7-F1
#
_entry.id   AF-A0A0R1NVN7-F1
#
_cell.length_a   1.000
_cell.length_b   1.000
_cell.length_c   1.000
_cell.angle_alpha   90.00
_cell.angle_beta   90.00
_cell.angle_gamma   90.00
#
_symmetry.space_group_name_H-M   'P 1'
#
loop_
_entity.id
_entity.type
_entity.pdbx_description
1 polymer ?
#
loop_
_entity_poly.entity_id
_entity_poly.type
_entity_poly.pdbx_seq_one_letter_code
_entity_poly.pdbx_strand_id
1 'polypeptide(L)'
;MRKNAKWSNGDPVTATDYVTAWRRTVDPKNSSLDSDSYAIIKNGTKITQGKAPVNSLGIKALGKYKLQITLAYPIPYLPEILEGAQFYPQNTKLVKKLGSKYGTSSKNLVYNGSFTVTGWTGSNLKWVYKKNPNYWNKKDIALNKVNVQVVQTPSTGVNLFRSGQLDYAALTSDFVKQYEKNPNFHTRITPTNGYLSFNIKKKVTGNVHIRRAISQAIDKRNWLKLFCIKVKQLMVL
;
A
#
# COMPACT_ATOMS: atom_id res chain seq x y z
N MET A 1 22.64 -0.59 1.73
CA MET A 1 21.74 -1.55 1.03
C MET A 1 22.32 -2.95 1.12
N ARG A 2 21.49 -3.99 1.07
CA ARG A 2 21.96 -5.39 1.15
C ARG A 2 22.55 -5.86 -0.18
N LYS A 3 23.81 -6.34 -0.17
CA LYS A 3 24.51 -6.81 -1.40
C LYS A 3 23.92 -8.12 -1.96
N ASN A 4 23.23 -8.90 -1.14
CA ASN A 4 22.58 -10.16 -1.51
C ASN A 4 21.09 -10.00 -1.86
N ALA A 5 20.54 -8.78 -1.85
CA ALA A 5 19.16 -8.54 -2.25
C ALA A 5 19.00 -8.71 -3.76
N LYS A 6 18.00 -9.50 -4.17
CA LYS A 6 17.70 -9.80 -5.57
C LYS A 6 16.24 -9.56 -5.89
N TRP A 7 16.00 -9.17 -7.13
CA TRP A 7 14.71 -9.25 -7.79
C TRP A 7 14.37 -10.71 -8.12
N SER A 8 13.09 -11.01 -8.32
CA SER A 8 12.61 -12.37 -8.59
C SER A 8 13.11 -12.92 -9.91
N ASN A 9 13.55 -12.07 -10.84
CA ASN A 9 14.22 -12.44 -12.09
C ASN A 9 15.75 -12.67 -11.93
N GLY A 10 16.28 -12.58 -10.71
CA GLY A 10 17.70 -12.79 -10.40
C GLY A 10 18.58 -11.53 -10.46
N ASP A 11 18.08 -10.41 -11.01
CA ASP A 11 18.83 -9.14 -11.01
C ASP A 11 19.13 -8.69 -9.57
N PRO A 12 20.29 -8.08 -9.28
CA PRO A 12 20.55 -7.49 -7.98
C PRO A 12 19.67 -6.25 -7.76
N VAL A 13 19.23 -6.01 -6.52
CA VAL A 13 18.59 -4.75 -6.13
C VAL A 13 19.68 -3.70 -5.89
N THR A 14 19.62 -2.58 -6.59
CA THR A 14 20.68 -1.56 -6.60
C THR A 14 20.17 -0.17 -6.24
N ALA A 15 21.07 0.75 -5.87
CA ALA A 15 20.71 2.14 -5.58
C ALA A 15 20.03 2.82 -6.78
N THR A 16 20.36 2.41 -8.00
CA THR A 16 19.72 2.90 -9.24
C THR A 16 18.23 2.56 -9.32
N ASP A 17 17.80 1.42 -8.77
CA ASP A 17 16.39 1.03 -8.74
C ASP A 17 15.56 2.00 -7.86
N TYR A 18 16.15 2.49 -6.76
CA TYR A 18 15.53 3.53 -5.92
C TYR A 18 15.50 4.88 -6.62
N VAL A 19 16.63 5.33 -7.20
CA VAL A 19 16.68 6.58 -7.97
C VAL A 19 15.63 6.57 -9.09
N THR A 20 15.50 5.46 -9.80
CA THR A 20 14.52 5.29 -10.90
C THR A 20 13.09 5.37 -10.37
N ALA A 21 12.77 4.59 -9.34
CA ALA A 21 11.44 4.55 -8.77
C ALA A 21 11.00 5.93 -8.26
N TRP A 22 11.84 6.57 -7.44
CA TRP A 22 11.50 7.83 -6.80
C TRP A 22 11.33 8.95 -7.81
N ARG A 23 12.20 9.01 -8.82
CA ARG A 23 12.06 9.96 -9.94
C ARG A 23 10.80 9.70 -10.76
N ARG A 24 10.47 8.43 -11.03
CA ARG A 24 9.24 8.06 -11.74
C ARG A 24 8.00 8.49 -10.95
N THR A 25 8.00 8.33 -9.63
CA THR A 25 6.87 8.71 -8.77
C THR A 25 6.64 10.23 -8.76
N VAL A 26 7.71 11.04 -8.68
CA VAL A 26 7.56 12.52 -8.66
C VAL A 26 7.36 13.15 -10.03
N ASP A 27 7.63 12.43 -11.12
CA ASP A 27 7.45 12.95 -12.48
C ASP A 27 5.95 13.25 -12.73
N PRO A 28 5.57 14.52 -12.96
CA PRO A 28 4.16 14.91 -13.17
C PRO A 28 3.49 14.15 -14.32
N LYS A 29 4.27 13.66 -15.31
CA LYS A 29 3.77 12.87 -16.44
C LYS A 29 3.15 11.53 -16.02
N ASN A 30 3.51 11.01 -14.85
CA ASN A 30 2.99 9.74 -14.35
C ASN A 30 1.77 9.90 -13.43
N SER A 31 1.41 11.15 -13.05
CA SER A 31 0.23 11.47 -12.24
C SER A 31 0.07 10.58 -10.99
N SER A 32 1.18 10.30 -10.29
CA SER A 32 1.14 9.47 -9.08
C SER A 32 0.39 10.17 -7.96
N LEU A 33 -0.57 9.47 -7.36
CA LEU A 33 -1.29 9.92 -6.16
C LEU A 33 -0.37 10.04 -4.93
N ASP A 34 0.79 9.38 -4.95
CA ASP A 34 1.76 9.39 -3.84
C ASP A 34 2.87 10.43 -4.01
N SER A 35 2.86 11.20 -5.11
CA SER A 35 3.92 12.16 -5.44
C SER A 35 4.18 13.19 -4.34
N ASP A 36 3.13 13.61 -3.61
CA ASP A 36 3.24 14.55 -2.48
C ASP A 36 4.04 14.00 -1.30
N SER A 37 4.13 12.68 -1.14
CA SER A 37 4.98 12.05 -0.11
C SER A 37 6.46 12.41 -0.26
N TYR A 38 6.87 12.86 -1.45
CA TYR A 38 8.24 13.25 -1.74
C TYR A 38 8.56 14.71 -1.43
N ALA A 39 7.60 15.49 -0.90
CA ALA A 39 7.86 16.86 -0.41
C ALA A 39 8.96 16.91 0.67
N ILE A 40 9.19 15.79 1.37
CA ILE A 40 10.28 15.60 2.34
C ILE A 40 11.68 15.57 1.71
N ILE A 41 11.77 15.32 0.40
CA ILE A 41 13.04 15.20 -0.34
C ILE A 41 13.35 16.54 -1.01
N LYS A 42 14.63 16.94 -1.02
CA LYS A 42 15.06 18.17 -1.69
C LYS A 42 14.55 18.19 -3.14
N ASN A 43 13.94 19.32 -3.51
CA ASN A 43 13.25 19.57 -4.78
C ASN A 43 11.96 18.78 -5.04
N GLY A 44 11.49 17.90 -4.14
CA GLY A 44 10.27 17.11 -4.34
C GLY A 44 9.06 17.94 -4.72
N THR A 45 8.67 18.91 -3.89
CA THR A 45 7.55 19.83 -4.17
C THR A 45 7.74 20.64 -5.46
N LYS A 46 8.97 21.07 -5.76
CA LYS A 46 9.23 21.84 -6.99
C LYS A 46 9.00 20.97 -8.22
N ILE A 47 9.41 19.70 -8.19
CA ILE A 47 9.24 18.76 -9.29
C ILE A 47 7.76 18.40 -9.49
N THR A 48 7.03 18.08 -8.42
CA THR A 48 5.59 17.74 -8.54
C THR A 48 4.75 18.90 -9.05
N GLN A 49 5.17 20.14 -8.79
CA GLN A 49 4.56 21.36 -9.34
C GLN A 49 5.06 21.72 -10.75
N GLY A 50 5.95 20.93 -11.37
CA GLY A 50 6.52 21.23 -12.69
C GLY A 50 7.52 22.38 -12.72
N LYS A 51 8.01 22.83 -11.56
CA LYS A 51 8.93 23.97 -11.38
C LYS A 51 10.41 23.58 -11.30
N ALA A 52 10.73 22.29 -11.42
CA ALA A 52 12.11 21.78 -11.44
C ALA A 52 12.19 20.47 -12.24
N PRO A 53 13.33 20.16 -12.87
CA PRO A 53 13.48 18.92 -13.63
C PRO A 53 13.55 17.70 -12.71
N VAL A 54 12.99 16.57 -13.15
CA VAL A 54 12.92 15.31 -12.37
C VAL A 54 14.29 14.82 -11.90
N ASN A 55 15.34 15.03 -12.71
CA ASN A 55 16.71 14.64 -12.37
C ASN A 55 17.31 15.45 -11.19
N SER A 56 16.70 16.59 -10.82
CA SER A 56 17.13 17.41 -9.68
C SER A 56 16.63 16.93 -8.32
N LEU A 57 15.81 15.86 -8.27
CA LEU A 57 15.35 15.26 -7.03
C LEU A 57 16.56 14.91 -6.14
N GLY A 58 16.46 15.19 -4.83
CA GLY A 58 17.48 14.95 -3.81
C GLY A 58 17.77 13.48 -3.52
N ILE A 59 18.00 12.67 -4.55
CA ILE A 59 18.34 11.25 -4.46
C ILE A 59 19.47 10.94 -5.46
N LYS A 60 20.54 10.29 -4.99
CA LYS A 60 21.69 9.91 -5.81
C LYS A 60 22.17 8.50 -5.46
N ALA A 61 22.53 7.73 -6.48
CA ALA A 61 23.26 6.48 -6.32
C ALA A 61 24.78 6.78 -6.27
N LEU A 62 25.42 6.54 -5.13
CA LEU A 62 26.87 6.64 -4.96
C LEU A 62 27.51 5.26 -5.18
N GLY A 63 27.38 4.74 -6.40
CA GLY A 63 27.71 3.36 -6.74
C GLY A 63 26.54 2.40 -6.50
N LYS A 64 26.81 1.09 -6.59
CA LYS A 64 25.76 0.06 -6.71
C LYS A 64 24.87 -0.12 -5.47
N TYR A 65 25.43 0.06 -4.26
CA TYR A 65 24.76 -0.29 -3.00
C TYR A 65 24.74 0.85 -1.95
N LYS A 66 25.04 2.09 -2.38
CA LYS A 66 25.01 3.28 -1.53
C LYS A 66 24.06 4.31 -2.14
N LEU A 67 23.03 4.65 -1.39
CA LEU A 67 22.05 5.67 -1.74
C LEU A 67 22.29 6.89 -0.86
N GLN A 68 22.40 8.06 -1.48
CA GLN A 68 22.42 9.35 -0.77
C GLN A 68 21.06 10.02 -0.99
N ILE A 69 20.42 10.42 0.10
CA ILE A 69 19.18 11.19 0.10
C ILE A 69 19.49 12.54 0.73
N THR A 70 19.01 13.62 0.11
CA THR A 70 19.07 14.97 0.65
C THR A 70 17.64 15.42 0.93
N LEU A 71 17.34 15.69 2.20
CA LEU A 71 16.00 16.10 2.63
C LEU A 71 15.77 17.58 2.35
N ALA A 72 14.49 17.97 2.27
CA ALA A 72 14.07 19.36 2.21
C ALA A 72 14.22 20.07 3.57
N TYR A 73 14.11 19.32 4.66
CA TYR A 73 14.23 19.76 6.05
C TYR A 73 14.62 18.56 6.95
N PRO A 74 15.10 18.78 8.18
CA PRO A 74 15.42 17.70 9.12
C PRO A 74 14.19 16.85 9.48
N ILE A 75 14.31 15.52 9.44
CA ILE A 75 13.24 14.57 9.79
C ILE A 75 13.83 13.45 10.63
N PRO A 76 13.67 13.47 11.97
CA PRO A 76 14.24 12.46 12.86
C PRO A 76 13.69 11.05 12.63
N TYR A 77 12.41 10.94 12.21
CA TYR A 77 11.68 9.70 11.98
C TYR A 77 11.61 9.32 10.48
N LEU A 78 12.69 9.66 9.74
CA LEU A 78 12.77 9.31 8.32
C LEU A 78 12.68 7.80 8.06
N PRO A 79 13.35 6.91 8.83
CA PRO A 79 13.27 5.47 8.60
C PRO A 79 11.83 4.95 8.55
N GLU A 80 10.98 5.39 9.47
CA GLU A 80 9.57 5.01 9.58
C GLU A 80 8.75 5.49 8.37
N ILE A 81 9.05 6.68 7.83
CA ILE A 81 8.41 7.17 6.61
C ILE A 81 8.80 6.29 5.40
N LEU A 82 10.08 5.91 5.32
CA LEU A 82 10.62 5.15 4.19
C LEU A 82 10.13 3.68 4.14
N GLU A 83 9.41 3.21 5.15
CA GLU A 83 8.73 1.90 5.15
C GLU A 83 7.52 1.87 4.20
N GLY A 84 6.99 3.03 3.84
CA GLY A 84 5.85 3.17 2.94
C GLY A 84 6.12 2.65 1.52
N ALA A 85 5.12 1.98 0.93
CA ALA A 85 5.23 1.34 -0.39
C ALA A 85 5.59 2.33 -1.52
N GLN A 86 5.24 3.60 -1.37
CA GLN A 86 5.58 4.67 -2.30
C GLN A 86 7.09 4.91 -2.41
N PHE A 87 7.89 4.47 -1.44
CA PHE A 87 9.35 4.58 -1.42
C PHE A 87 10.07 3.30 -1.85
N TYR A 88 9.34 2.24 -2.20
CA TYR A 88 9.95 0.98 -2.65
C TYR A 88 10.70 1.15 -3.98
N PRO A 89 11.80 0.40 -4.19
CA PRO A 89 12.50 0.43 -5.46
C PRO A 89 11.65 -0.18 -6.57
N GLN A 90 12.00 0.11 -7.81
CA GLN A 90 11.41 -0.48 -9.01
C GLN A 90 12.55 -0.93 -9.92
N ASN A 91 12.47 -2.14 -10.49
CA ASN A 91 13.52 -2.68 -11.33
C ASN A 91 13.72 -1.80 -12.57
N THR A 92 14.86 -1.11 -12.66
CA THR A 92 15.11 -0.11 -13.70
C THR A 92 14.99 -0.68 -15.10
N LYS A 93 15.48 -1.91 -15.33
CA LYS A 93 15.44 -2.56 -16.65
C LYS A 93 14.00 -2.84 -17.07
N LEU A 94 13.20 -3.42 -16.17
CA LEU A 94 11.83 -3.82 -16.48
C LEU A 94 10.91 -2.60 -16.65
N VAL A 95 11.05 -1.58 -15.81
CA VAL A 95 10.31 -0.31 -15.95
C VAL A 95 10.55 0.31 -17.32
N LYS A 96 11.82 0.41 -17.75
CA LYS A 96 12.18 0.96 -19.07
C LYS A 96 11.63 0.10 -20.21
N LYS A 97 11.71 -1.23 -20.08
CA LYS A 97 11.23 -2.18 -21.10
C LYS A 97 9.71 -2.14 -21.27
N LEU A 98 8.95 -2.08 -20.17
CA LEU A 98 7.50 -2.22 -20.21
C LEU A 98 6.74 -0.89 -20.32
N GLY A 99 7.36 0.23 -19.92
CA GLY A 99 6.71 1.55 -19.96
C GLY A 99 5.37 1.54 -19.22
N SER A 100 4.30 1.92 -19.92
CA SER A 100 2.93 1.96 -19.38
C SER A 100 2.36 0.60 -18.99
N LYS A 101 2.92 -0.51 -19.49
CA LYS A 101 2.48 -1.87 -19.10
C LYS A 101 3.03 -2.29 -17.75
N TYR A 102 4.06 -1.63 -17.22
CA TYR A 102 4.65 -1.99 -15.92
C TYR A 102 3.60 -1.92 -14.81
N GLY A 103 3.43 -2.99 -14.05
CA GLY A 103 2.49 -3.03 -12.93
C GLY A 103 1.02 -3.30 -13.28
N THR A 104 0.67 -3.52 -14.55
CA THR A 104 -0.74 -3.75 -14.94
C THR A 104 -1.24 -5.18 -14.74
N SER A 105 -0.32 -6.13 -14.52
CA SER A 105 -0.64 -7.52 -14.19
C SER A 105 0.55 -8.19 -13.52
N SER A 106 0.36 -9.38 -12.95
CA SER A 106 1.46 -10.17 -12.37
C SER A 106 2.56 -10.53 -13.38
N LYS A 107 2.22 -10.66 -14.68
CA LYS A 107 3.22 -10.90 -15.75
C LYS A 107 4.08 -9.67 -16.05
N ASN A 108 3.60 -8.47 -15.70
CA ASN A 108 4.27 -7.20 -15.95
C ASN A 108 4.96 -6.64 -14.69
N LEU A 109 5.31 -7.52 -13.75
CA LEU A 109 5.92 -7.18 -12.47
C LEU A 109 7.15 -8.04 -12.21
N VAL A 110 8.00 -7.54 -11.33
CA VAL A 110 9.12 -8.27 -10.73
C VAL A 110 9.17 -7.90 -9.25
N TYR A 111 9.58 -8.85 -8.41
CA TYR A 111 9.39 -8.75 -6.96
C TYR A 111 10.72 -8.84 -6.22
N ASN A 112 10.92 -8.04 -5.18
CA ASN A 112 12.08 -8.14 -4.28
C ASN A 112 11.70 -8.44 -2.83
N GLY A 113 10.42 -8.74 -2.57
CA GLY A 113 9.88 -9.12 -1.26
C GLY A 113 9.85 -10.63 -1.01
N SER A 114 9.26 -11.02 0.11
CA SER A 114 9.12 -12.42 0.57
C SER A 114 8.28 -13.30 -0.36
N PHE A 115 7.35 -12.72 -1.10
CA PHE A 115 6.49 -13.41 -2.06
C PHE A 115 6.53 -12.78 -3.45
N THR A 116 6.25 -13.59 -4.46
CA THR A 116 5.88 -13.17 -5.81
C THR A 116 4.36 -13.30 -5.99
N VAL A 117 3.77 -12.48 -6.86
CA VAL A 117 2.35 -12.60 -7.21
C VAL A 117 2.20 -13.39 -8.50
N THR A 118 1.25 -14.30 -8.55
CA THR A 118 0.91 -15.09 -9.74
C THR A 118 -0.60 -15.10 -9.95
N GLY A 119 -1.02 -15.17 -11.22
CA GLY A 119 -2.45 -15.30 -11.58
C GLY A 119 -3.26 -14.00 -11.55
N TRP A 120 -2.72 -12.88 -11.06
CA TRP A 120 -3.39 -11.59 -11.16
C TRP A 120 -3.28 -11.03 -12.58
N THR A 121 -4.43 -10.79 -13.22
CA THR A 121 -4.56 -10.30 -14.61
C THR A 121 -4.73 -8.79 -14.71
N GLY A 122 -4.82 -8.09 -13.58
CA GLY A 122 -5.12 -6.65 -13.50
C GLY A 122 -6.52 -6.38 -12.97
N SER A 123 -7.50 -7.24 -13.28
CA SER A 123 -8.91 -7.03 -12.96
C SER A 123 -9.61 -8.23 -12.32
N ASN A 124 -8.99 -9.43 -12.34
CA ASN A 124 -9.60 -10.61 -11.75
C ASN A 124 -9.57 -10.55 -10.21
N LEU A 125 -10.51 -11.28 -9.60
CA LEU A 125 -10.76 -11.27 -8.17
C LEU A 125 -9.97 -12.33 -7.38
N LYS A 126 -9.00 -13.00 -8.02
CA LYS A 126 -8.22 -14.09 -7.41
C LYS A 126 -6.76 -14.01 -7.83
N TRP A 127 -5.86 -14.26 -6.89
CA TRP A 127 -4.42 -14.35 -7.16
C TRP A 127 -3.73 -15.18 -6.08
N VAL A 128 -2.45 -15.48 -6.31
CA VAL A 128 -1.65 -16.31 -5.43
C VAL A 128 -0.33 -15.62 -5.13
N TYR A 129 -0.02 -15.47 -3.85
CA TYR A 129 1.34 -15.20 -3.39
C TYR A 129 2.13 -16.52 -3.31
N LYS A 130 3.29 -16.59 -3.94
CA LYS A 130 4.21 -17.74 -3.85
C LYS A 130 5.52 -17.30 -3.19
N LYS A 131 6.06 -18.11 -2.28
CA LYS A 131 7.34 -17.81 -1.61
C LYS A 131 8.42 -17.50 -2.64
N ASN A 132 9.10 -16.38 -2.49
CA ASN A 132 10.12 -15.92 -3.42
C ASN A 132 11.47 -16.58 -3.12
N PRO A 133 11.96 -17.50 -3.97
CA PRO A 133 13.23 -18.19 -3.72
C PRO A 133 14.45 -17.27 -3.82
N ASN A 134 14.29 -16.06 -4.37
CA ASN A 134 15.34 -15.05 -4.51
C ASN A 134 15.33 -14.00 -3.38
N TYR A 135 14.37 -14.06 -2.45
CA TYR A 135 14.33 -13.14 -1.32
C TYR A 135 15.52 -13.36 -0.39
N TRP A 136 16.16 -12.25 0.04
CA TRP A 136 17.38 -12.31 0.85
C TRP A 136 17.18 -13.04 2.18
N ASN A 137 15.97 -12.93 2.77
CA ASN A 137 15.61 -13.57 4.03
C ASN A 137 14.60 -14.72 3.87
N LYS A 138 14.67 -15.46 2.76
CA LYS A 138 13.73 -16.56 2.46
C LYS A 138 13.68 -17.68 3.49
N LYS A 139 14.73 -17.83 4.32
CA LYS A 139 14.81 -18.86 5.36
C LYS A 139 13.77 -18.63 6.46
N ASP A 140 13.49 -17.38 6.79
CA ASP A 140 12.56 -16.99 7.86
C ASP A 140 11.09 -16.96 7.41
N ILE A 141 10.83 -17.25 6.13
CA ILE A 141 9.47 -17.25 5.59
C ILE A 141 8.87 -18.64 5.73
N ALA A 142 8.00 -18.86 6.72
CA ALA A 142 7.36 -20.16 6.95
C ALA A 142 6.35 -20.54 5.85
N LEU A 143 5.54 -19.58 5.40
CA LEU A 143 4.49 -19.83 4.42
C LEU A 143 5.05 -20.04 3.01
N ASN A 144 4.62 -21.12 2.36
CA ASN A 144 5.00 -21.42 0.97
C ASN A 144 4.11 -20.71 -0.06
N LYS A 145 2.82 -20.54 0.26
CA LYS A 145 1.80 -20.05 -0.65
C LYS A 145 0.66 -19.40 0.14
N VAL A 146 0.09 -18.32 -0.39
CA VAL A 146 -1.16 -17.73 0.11
C VAL A 146 -2.10 -17.53 -1.06
N ASN A 147 -3.29 -18.14 -0.99
CA ASN A 147 -4.34 -17.93 -1.99
C ASN A 147 -5.20 -16.73 -1.56
N VAL A 148 -5.48 -15.83 -2.48
CA VAL A 148 -6.32 -14.67 -2.23
C VAL A 148 -7.52 -14.71 -3.15
N GLN A 149 -8.69 -14.42 -2.58
CA GLN A 149 -9.91 -14.16 -3.31
C GLN A 149 -10.62 -12.95 -2.71
N VAL A 150 -11.18 -12.12 -3.58
CA VAL A 150 -12.04 -11.02 -3.16
C VAL A 150 -13.41 -11.60 -2.82
N VAL A 151 -13.83 -11.39 -1.58
CA VAL A 151 -15.17 -11.73 -1.09
C VAL A 151 -15.93 -10.43 -0.85
N GLN A 152 -17.02 -10.24 -1.59
CA GLN A 152 -17.73 -8.96 -1.63
C GLN A 152 -18.72 -8.78 -0.47
N THR A 153 -19.16 -9.88 0.15
CA THR A 153 -20.14 -9.83 1.25
C THR A 153 -19.60 -10.55 2.49
N PRO A 154 -19.80 -9.98 3.69
CA PRO A 154 -19.40 -10.64 4.94
C PRO A 154 -20.03 -12.02 5.13
N SER A 155 -21.30 -12.21 4.73
CA SER A 155 -22.01 -13.48 4.83
C SER A 155 -21.33 -14.60 4.04
N THR A 156 -20.92 -14.33 2.79
CA THR A 156 -20.17 -15.27 1.98
C THR A 156 -18.82 -15.59 2.63
N GLY A 157 -18.13 -14.60 3.18
CA GLY A 157 -16.84 -14.79 3.86
C GLY A 157 -16.96 -15.72 5.08
N VAL A 158 -17.98 -15.49 5.91
CA VAL A 158 -18.28 -16.34 7.07
C VAL A 158 -18.61 -17.77 6.65
N ASN A 159 -19.44 -17.95 5.61
CA ASN A 159 -19.79 -19.29 5.13
C ASN A 159 -18.57 -20.05 4.57
N LEU A 160 -17.70 -19.37 3.83
CA LEU A 160 -16.46 -19.95 3.31
C LEU A 160 -15.46 -20.30 4.43
N PHE A 161 -15.39 -19.48 5.48
CA PHE A 161 -14.58 -19.79 6.67
C PHE A 161 -15.12 -21.04 7.39
N ARG A 162 -16.44 -21.10 7.62
CA ARG A 162 -17.08 -22.25 8.28
C ARG A 162 -16.91 -23.56 7.51
N SER A 163 -16.87 -23.50 6.18
CA SER A 163 -16.67 -24.68 5.32
C SER A 163 -15.19 -25.04 5.12
N GLY A 164 -14.27 -24.34 5.79
CA GLY A 164 -12.82 -24.58 5.67
C GLY A 164 -12.20 -24.12 4.34
N GLN A 165 -12.92 -23.32 3.54
CA GLN A 165 -12.42 -22.77 2.28
C GLN A 165 -11.64 -21.46 2.45
N LEU A 166 -11.74 -20.83 3.62
CA LEU A 166 -10.95 -19.66 4.02
C LEU A 166 -10.37 -19.86 5.41
N ASP A 167 -9.09 -19.55 5.57
CA ASP A 167 -8.40 -19.51 6.88
C ASP A 167 -8.65 -18.19 7.63
N TYR A 168 -9.21 -17.19 6.92
CA TYR A 168 -9.43 -15.85 7.41
C TYR A 168 -10.68 -15.21 6.79
N ALA A 169 -11.54 -14.61 7.62
CA ALA A 169 -12.69 -13.84 7.17
C ALA A 169 -12.90 -12.58 8.03
N ALA A 170 -13.07 -11.43 7.36
CA ALA A 170 -13.45 -10.20 8.03
C ALA A 170 -14.94 -10.23 8.44
N LEU A 171 -15.25 -9.72 9.63
CA LEU A 171 -16.61 -9.65 10.15
C LEU A 171 -17.13 -8.20 10.10
N THR A 172 -18.44 -8.06 9.83
CA THR A 172 -19.20 -6.82 10.08
C THR A 172 -20.00 -6.93 11.37
N SER A 173 -20.59 -5.80 11.81
CA SER A 173 -21.30 -5.64 13.08
C SER A 173 -22.27 -6.79 13.42
N ASP A 174 -23.03 -7.28 12.44
CA ASP A 174 -24.06 -8.29 12.66
C ASP A 174 -23.47 -9.67 12.96
N PHE A 175 -22.38 -10.02 12.28
CA PHE A 175 -21.66 -11.28 12.53
C PHE A 175 -20.81 -11.20 13.79
N VAL A 176 -20.31 -10.01 14.16
CA VAL A 176 -19.50 -9.85 15.38
C VAL A 176 -20.21 -10.38 16.61
N LYS A 177 -21.49 -10.05 16.82
CA LYS A 177 -22.26 -10.53 17.98
C LYS A 177 -22.38 -12.05 18.01
N GLN A 178 -22.43 -12.69 16.85
CA GLN A 178 -22.54 -14.14 16.74
C GLN A 178 -21.21 -14.85 17.04
N TYR A 179 -20.08 -14.23 16.69
CA TYR A 179 -18.75 -14.85 16.77
C TYR A 179 -17.87 -14.35 17.91
N GLU A 180 -18.29 -13.36 18.71
CA GLU A 180 -17.43 -12.79 19.76
C GLU A 180 -16.98 -13.79 20.84
N LYS A 181 -17.71 -14.90 21.01
CA LYS A 181 -17.36 -16.02 21.90
C LYS A 181 -16.61 -17.16 21.20
N ASN A 182 -16.37 -17.06 19.88
CA ASN A 182 -15.67 -18.09 19.13
C ASN A 182 -14.16 -18.02 19.43
N PRO A 183 -13.46 -19.14 19.66
CA PRO A 183 -12.02 -19.12 19.97
C PRO A 183 -11.14 -18.55 18.84
N ASN A 184 -11.61 -18.61 17.59
CA ASN A 184 -10.92 -18.06 16.42
C ASN A 184 -11.21 -16.56 16.20
N PHE A 185 -11.99 -15.93 17.08
CA PHE A 185 -12.34 -14.52 16.99
C PHE A 185 -11.22 -13.63 17.53
N HIS A 186 -10.81 -12.68 16.71
CA HIS A 186 -9.77 -11.72 17.02
C HIS A 186 -10.25 -10.30 16.73
N THR A 187 -9.86 -9.36 17.59
CA THR A 187 -10.10 -7.93 17.39
C THR A 187 -8.77 -7.24 17.15
N ARG A 188 -8.69 -6.40 16.10
CA ARG A 188 -7.52 -5.55 15.85
C ARG A 188 -7.95 -4.10 15.82
N ILE A 189 -7.42 -3.30 16.74
CA ILE A 189 -7.58 -1.85 16.69
C ILE A 189 -6.56 -1.31 15.69
N THR A 190 -7.03 -0.53 14.71
CA THR A 190 -6.18 0.15 13.74
C THR A 190 -6.27 1.67 13.94
N PRO A 191 -5.17 2.42 13.79
CA PRO A 191 -5.19 3.88 13.89
C PRO A 191 -5.79 4.48 12.61
N THR A 192 -7.10 4.32 12.44
CA THR A 192 -7.84 4.74 11.25
C THR A 192 -8.93 5.72 11.64
N ASN A 193 -9.03 6.84 10.91
CA ASN A 193 -10.06 7.86 11.09
C ASN A 193 -10.96 7.91 9.87
N GLY A 194 -12.28 7.77 10.08
CA GLY A 194 -13.28 8.07 9.06
C GLY A 194 -13.62 9.56 9.08
N TYR A 195 -13.73 10.18 7.90
CA TYR A 195 -14.09 11.59 7.77
C TYR A 195 -14.94 11.83 6.51
N LEU A 196 -15.76 12.89 6.56
CA LEU A 196 -16.47 13.39 5.40
C LEU A 196 -15.59 14.40 4.66
N SER A 197 -15.23 14.08 3.43
CA SER A 197 -14.54 15.00 2.51
C SER A 197 -15.55 15.79 1.69
N PHE A 198 -15.51 17.12 1.82
CA PHE A 198 -16.37 18.01 1.04
C PHE A 198 -15.65 18.51 -0.21
N ASN A 199 -16.29 18.40 -1.37
CA ASN A 199 -15.81 19.06 -2.58
C ASN A 199 -16.05 20.58 -2.47
N ILE A 200 -15.02 21.34 -2.09
CA ILE A 200 -15.13 22.79 -1.85
C ILE A 200 -15.32 23.63 -3.13
N LYS A 201 -15.25 23.00 -4.32
CA LYS A 201 -15.48 23.69 -5.61
C LYS A 201 -16.97 23.80 -5.97
N LYS A 202 -17.87 23.13 -5.25
CA LYS A 202 -19.31 23.20 -5.50
C LYS A 202 -19.95 24.33 -4.69
N LYS A 203 -20.98 24.97 -5.22
CA LYS A 203 -21.67 26.12 -4.59
C LYS A 203 -22.08 25.84 -3.14
N VAL A 204 -22.72 24.70 -2.88
CA VAL A 204 -23.22 24.32 -1.55
C VAL A 204 -22.07 23.98 -0.60
N THR A 205 -21.24 23.01 -0.95
CA THR A 205 -20.15 22.53 -0.08
C THR A 205 -18.92 23.45 -0.07
N GLY A 206 -18.89 24.49 -0.90
CA GLY A 206 -17.94 25.61 -0.84
C GLY A 206 -18.22 26.56 0.32
N ASN A 207 -19.47 26.68 0.77
CA ASN A 207 -19.84 27.46 1.94
C ASN A 207 -19.39 26.75 3.24
N VAL A 208 -18.52 27.40 4.00
CA VAL A 208 -17.98 26.85 5.27
C VAL A 208 -19.06 26.63 6.33
N HIS A 209 -20.11 27.46 6.36
CA HIS A 209 -21.21 27.33 7.32
C HIS A 209 -22.06 26.09 7.04
N ILE A 210 -22.29 25.76 5.77
CA ILE A 210 -23.01 24.52 5.39
C ILE A 210 -22.19 23.29 5.81
N ARG A 211 -20.87 23.28 5.56
CA ARG A 211 -20.01 22.18 6.01
C ARG A 211 -20.01 22.01 7.54
N ARG A 212 -20.02 23.12 8.28
CA ARG A 212 -20.14 23.11 9.76
C ARG A 212 -21.48 22.54 10.20
N ALA A 213 -22.59 23.00 9.60
CA ALA A 213 -23.92 22.50 9.90
C ALA A 213 -24.03 20.98 9.68
N ILE A 214 -23.56 20.46 8.53
CA ILE A 214 -23.55 19.01 8.25
C ILE A 214 -22.70 18.26 9.29
N SER A 215 -21.52 18.77 9.63
CA SER A 215 -20.63 18.13 10.61
C SER A 215 -21.24 18.07 12.02
N GLN A 216 -22.03 19.07 12.40
CA GLN A 216 -22.71 19.14 13.70
C GLN A 216 -24.03 18.36 13.74
N ALA A 217 -24.69 18.16 12.60
CA ALA A 217 -25.94 17.38 12.51
C ALA A 217 -25.73 15.87 12.67
N ILE A 218 -24.48 15.40 12.64
CA ILE A 218 -24.15 13.98 12.77
C ILE A 218 -23.89 13.63 14.23
N ASP A 219 -24.77 12.83 14.84
CA ASP A 219 -24.50 12.19 16.13
C ASP A 219 -23.47 11.07 15.95
N LYS A 220 -22.20 11.42 16.16
CA LYS A 220 -21.07 10.49 16.06
C LYS A 220 -21.13 9.39 17.12
N ARG A 221 -21.72 9.65 18.30
CA ARG A 221 -21.82 8.63 19.37
C ARG A 221 -22.83 7.56 18.98
N ASN A 222 -24.00 7.99 18.48
CA ASN A 222 -25.01 7.06 18.01
C ASN A 222 -24.56 6.31 16.75
N TRP A 223 -23.88 6.98 15.81
CA TRP A 223 -23.28 6.33 14.65
C TRP A 223 -22.32 5.22 15.07
N LEU A 224 -21.40 5.49 16.01
CA LEU A 224 -20.45 4.48 16.49
C LEU A 224 -21.16 3.25 17.07
N LYS A 225 -22.20 3.46 17.88
CA LYS A 225 -22.99 2.36 18.48
C LYS A 225 -23.69 1.49 17.43
N LEU A 226 -24.20 2.10 16.37
CA LEU A 226 -24.99 1.40 15.35
C LEU A 226 -24.12 0.73 14.27
N PHE A 227 -23.04 1.39 13.84
CA PHE A 227 -22.31 1.02 12.61
C PHE A 227 -20.83 0.71 12.80
N CYS A 228 -20.22 1.08 13.94
CA CYS A 228 -18.78 0.91 14.15
C CYS A 228 -18.50 0.07 15.38
N ILE A 229 -18.64 -1.23 15.21
CA ILE A 229 -17.98 -2.20 16.09
C ILE A 229 -16.64 -2.49 15.44
N LYS A 230 -15.55 -2.19 16.15
CA LYS A 230 -14.11 -2.40 15.82
C LYS A 230 -13.85 -3.41 14.69
N VAL A 231 -12.86 -3.19 13.83
CA VAL A 231 -12.43 -4.19 12.83
C VAL A 231 -12.14 -5.51 13.56
N LYS A 232 -13.01 -6.50 13.30
CA LYS A 232 -13.10 -7.78 14.00
C LYS A 232 -13.08 -8.88 12.96
N GLN A 233 -12.35 -9.95 13.23
CA GLN A 233 -11.93 -10.91 12.21
C GLN A 233 -11.91 -12.32 12.80
N LEU A 234 -12.22 -13.33 11.99
CA LEU A 234 -11.97 -14.73 12.33
C LEU A 234 -10.64 -15.16 11.70
N MET A 235 -9.82 -15.86 12.46
CA MET A 235 -8.54 -16.39 12.00
C MET A 235 -8.29 -17.74 12.69
N VAL A 236 -7.97 -18.77 11.90
CA VAL A 236 -7.43 -20.04 12.42
C VAL A 236 -5.91 -19.89 12.52
N LEU A 237 -5.34 -20.21 13.69
CA LEU A 237 -3.89 -20.28 13.90
C LEU A 237 -3.32 -21.61 13.41
#